data_AF-A0AAE3HBH4-F1
#
_entry.id   AF-A0AAE3HBH4-F1
#
_cell.length_a   1.000
_cell.length_b   1.000
_cell.length_c   1.000
_cell.angle_alpha   90.00
_cell.angle_beta   90.00
_cell.angle_gamma   90.00
#
_symmetry.space_group_name_H-M   'P 1'
#
loop_
_entity.id
_entity.type
_entity.pdbx_description
1 polymer ?
#
loop_
_entity_poly.entity_id
_entity_poly.type
_entity_poly.pdbx_seq_one_letter_code
_entity_poly.pdbx_strand_id
1 'polypeptide(L)'
;MTPIIPEDERSGIPLDTDELIYHPDMIRANEWVLSEYEAPVRDICIFVPCSKKKPYHESPSHRIFDSIIFSLLKPEEVHVVVFGTCGITPREVDTEYPFMDYQFIMGKCNVAKVKRDFLRMESERLAAYLEKTRDNYKHRIAYCIGDFRTAMQKALEMTDVRVTIVPKEETIMQNLQLQRKFIYGSLNQKKYLRDFYDAIASATGKPPMDMDIGDEDGIEDDDWFQL
;
A
#
# COMPACT_ATOMS: atom_id res chain seq x y z
N MET A 1 -20.91 8.67 -10.12
CA MET A 1 -19.50 9.01 -10.35
C MET A 1 -19.21 8.69 -11.81
N THR A 2 -18.50 9.56 -12.53
CA THR A 2 -18.03 9.20 -13.88
C THR A 2 -16.93 8.15 -13.71
N PRO A 3 -16.99 7.00 -14.40
CA PRO A 3 -15.95 5.98 -14.28
C PRO A 3 -14.60 6.56 -14.73
N ILE A 4 -13.51 6.11 -14.11
CA ILE A 4 -12.14 6.49 -14.52
C ILE A 4 -11.93 6.18 -16.01
N ILE A 5 -12.40 5.01 -16.44
CA ILE A 5 -12.38 4.56 -17.83
C ILE A 5 -13.77 4.01 -18.20
N PRO A 6 -14.49 4.68 -19.12
CA PRO A 6 -15.76 4.18 -19.65
C PRO A 6 -15.62 2.75 -20.21
N GLU A 7 -16.67 1.94 -20.07
CA GLU A 7 -16.61 0.51 -20.43
C GLU A 7 -16.31 0.27 -21.91
N ASP A 8 -16.83 1.13 -22.80
CA ASP A 8 -16.61 1.11 -24.24
C ASP A 8 -15.21 1.56 -24.66
N GLU A 9 -14.44 2.14 -23.74
CA GLU A 9 -13.06 2.58 -23.96
C GLU A 9 -12.02 1.61 -23.36
N ARG A 10 -12.46 0.57 -22.64
CA ARG A 10 -11.55 -0.38 -21.99
C ARG A 10 -10.80 -1.24 -23.02
N SER A 11 -9.52 -1.46 -22.75
CA SER A 11 -8.67 -2.38 -23.49
C SER A 11 -9.19 -3.82 -23.38
N GLY A 12 -9.11 -4.57 -24.48
CA GLY A 12 -9.35 -6.02 -24.49
C GLY A 12 -8.16 -6.87 -24.00
N ILE A 13 -7.05 -6.23 -23.60
CA ILE A 13 -5.85 -6.93 -23.11
C ILE A 13 -6.11 -7.45 -21.68
N PRO A 14 -5.72 -8.69 -21.34
CA PRO A 14 -5.86 -9.23 -19.99
C PRO A 14 -5.07 -8.47 -18.92
N LEU A 15 -5.66 -8.31 -17.73
CA LEU A 15 -5.06 -7.70 -16.53
C LEU A 15 -4.42 -8.74 -15.57
N ASP A 16 -3.98 -9.89 -16.08
CA ASP A 16 -3.49 -11.03 -15.30
C ASP A 16 -2.04 -11.45 -15.63
N THR A 17 -1.36 -10.70 -16.52
CA THR A 17 0.01 -10.97 -16.97
C THR A 17 1.05 -10.04 -16.31
N ASP A 18 2.32 -10.38 -16.47
CA ASP A 18 3.45 -9.57 -16.01
C ASP A 18 3.66 -8.27 -16.80
N GLU A 19 2.88 -8.06 -17.86
CA GLU A 19 2.79 -6.81 -18.60
C GLU A 19 1.82 -5.79 -17.95
N LEU A 20 1.16 -6.14 -16.82
CA LEU A 20 0.16 -5.28 -16.16
C LEU A 20 0.65 -3.84 -15.93
N ILE A 21 1.92 -3.65 -15.53
CA ILE A 21 2.45 -2.31 -15.22
C ILE A 21 2.55 -1.41 -16.46
N TYR A 22 2.53 -1.99 -17.67
CA TYR A 22 2.52 -1.28 -18.95
C TYR A 22 1.13 -1.27 -19.61
N HIS A 23 0.12 -1.89 -18.97
CA HIS A 23 -1.22 -1.97 -19.53
C HIS A 23 -1.80 -0.57 -19.72
N PRO A 24 -2.37 -0.24 -20.91
CA PRO A 24 -2.84 1.12 -21.21
C PRO A 24 -3.87 1.63 -20.19
N ASP A 25 -4.81 0.80 -19.78
CA ASP A 25 -5.82 1.20 -18.80
C ASP A 25 -5.22 1.37 -17.40
N MET A 26 -4.17 0.62 -17.07
CA MET A 26 -3.48 0.78 -15.79
C MET A 26 -2.69 2.09 -15.77
N ILE A 27 -2.03 2.43 -16.88
CA ILE A 27 -1.35 3.72 -17.06
C ILE A 27 -2.37 4.85 -16.95
N ARG A 28 -3.47 4.80 -17.71
CA ARG A 28 -4.51 5.83 -17.71
C ARG A 28 -5.14 6.03 -16.32
N ALA A 29 -5.43 4.95 -15.60
CA ALA A 29 -6.00 5.05 -14.26
C ALA A 29 -5.02 5.68 -13.25
N ASN A 30 -3.72 5.35 -13.33
CA ASN A 30 -2.70 5.99 -12.51
C ASN A 30 -2.55 7.48 -12.86
N GLU A 31 -2.55 7.82 -14.14
CA GLU A 31 -2.52 9.21 -14.60
C GLU A 31 -3.73 9.98 -14.06
N TRP A 32 -4.92 9.39 -14.10
CA TRP A 32 -6.13 9.98 -13.51
C TRP A 32 -5.99 10.20 -12.01
N VAL A 33 -5.46 9.24 -11.25
CA VAL A 33 -5.18 9.43 -9.80
C VAL A 33 -4.18 10.58 -9.58
N LEU A 34 -3.16 10.71 -10.42
CA LEU A 34 -2.15 11.75 -10.30
C LEU A 34 -2.59 13.12 -10.82
N SER A 35 -3.59 13.21 -11.70
CA SER A 35 -4.01 14.48 -12.32
C SER A 35 -5.40 14.94 -11.89
N GLU A 36 -6.39 14.07 -11.93
CA GLU A 36 -7.82 14.42 -11.78
C GLU A 36 -8.38 14.10 -10.38
N TYR A 37 -7.86 13.09 -9.69
CA TYR A 37 -8.34 12.75 -8.35
C TYR A 37 -8.02 13.86 -7.34
N GLU A 38 -9.04 14.41 -6.69
CA GLU A 38 -8.89 15.40 -5.63
C GLU A 38 -8.77 14.70 -4.26
N ALA A 39 -7.55 14.61 -3.75
CA ALA A 39 -7.31 13.99 -2.46
C ALA A 39 -7.87 14.86 -1.31
N PRO A 40 -8.46 14.28 -0.26
CA PRO A 40 -8.97 15.04 0.86
C PRO A 40 -7.83 15.72 1.65
N VAL A 41 -8.15 16.79 2.36
CA VAL A 41 -7.29 17.38 3.39
C VAL A 41 -7.59 16.69 4.71
N ARG A 42 -6.60 16.07 5.35
CA ARG A 42 -6.73 15.28 6.58
C ARG A 42 -5.50 15.44 7.46
N ASP A 43 -5.61 15.20 8.75
CA ASP A 43 -4.45 15.31 9.64
C ASP A 43 -3.40 14.24 9.34
N ILE A 44 -3.83 13.05 8.95
CA ILE A 44 -2.95 11.91 8.67
C ILE A 44 -3.31 11.20 7.36
N CYS A 45 -2.29 10.86 6.57
CA CYS A 45 -2.38 9.95 5.44
C CYS A 45 -1.60 8.67 5.73
N ILE A 46 -2.20 7.52 5.46
CA ILE A 46 -1.59 6.21 5.68
C ILE A 46 -1.52 5.47 4.35
N PHE A 47 -0.30 5.17 3.94
CA PHE A 47 0.00 4.33 2.78
C PHE A 47 0.10 2.87 3.22
N VAL A 48 -0.67 1.98 2.59
CA VAL A 48 -0.65 0.53 2.83
C VAL A 48 -0.45 -0.22 1.49
N PRO A 49 0.22 -1.38 1.47
CA PRO A 49 0.44 -2.11 0.23
C PRO A 49 -0.85 -2.75 -0.28
N CYS A 50 -0.93 -2.96 -1.59
CA CYS A 50 -2.00 -3.71 -2.23
C CYS A 50 -2.12 -5.14 -1.70
N SER A 51 -3.31 -5.73 -1.83
CA SER A 51 -3.60 -7.12 -1.45
C SER A 51 -4.07 -7.96 -2.63
N LYS A 52 -3.93 -9.29 -2.53
CA LYS A 52 -4.44 -10.24 -3.53
C LYS A 52 -5.95 -10.10 -3.73
N LYS A 53 -6.70 -10.06 -2.63
CA LYS A 53 -8.15 -9.82 -2.65
C LYS A 53 -8.42 -8.34 -2.90
N LYS A 54 -9.34 -8.06 -3.83
CA LYS A 54 -9.89 -6.74 -4.13
C LYS A 54 -11.42 -6.77 -3.96
N PRO A 55 -12.08 -5.62 -3.71
CA PRO A 55 -11.45 -4.32 -3.42
C PRO A 55 -10.63 -4.39 -2.14
N TYR A 56 -9.59 -3.56 -2.04
CA TYR A 56 -8.53 -3.75 -1.04
C TYR A 56 -9.06 -3.66 0.38
N HIS A 57 -9.96 -2.71 0.63
CA HIS A 57 -10.58 -2.52 1.94
C HIS A 57 -11.37 -3.74 2.46
N GLU A 58 -11.75 -4.69 1.60
CA GLU A 58 -12.41 -5.94 2.00
C GLU A 58 -11.45 -7.12 2.21
N SER A 59 -10.15 -6.92 1.96
CA SER A 59 -9.15 -7.95 2.13
C SER A 59 -8.90 -8.26 3.62
N PRO A 60 -8.59 -9.52 3.98
CA PRO A 60 -8.26 -9.87 5.36
C PRO A 60 -7.13 -9.01 5.96
N SER A 61 -6.06 -8.71 5.20
CA SER A 61 -4.98 -7.84 5.67
C SER A 61 -5.48 -6.41 5.95
N HIS A 62 -6.28 -5.83 5.04
CA HIS A 62 -6.79 -4.48 5.25
C HIS A 62 -7.76 -4.40 6.42
N ARG A 63 -8.56 -5.44 6.69
CA ARG A 63 -9.41 -5.47 7.89
C ARG A 63 -8.58 -5.40 9.18
N ILE A 64 -7.42 -6.05 9.20
CA ILE A 64 -6.48 -5.97 10.33
C ILE A 64 -5.86 -4.57 10.41
N PHE A 65 -5.41 -4.01 9.28
CA PHE A 65 -4.89 -2.64 9.25
C PHE A 65 -5.94 -1.64 9.73
N ASP A 66 -7.19 -1.80 9.31
CA ASP A 66 -8.33 -0.97 9.68
C ASP A 66 -8.66 -1.07 11.16
N SER A 67 -8.57 -2.27 11.75
CA SER A 67 -8.75 -2.42 13.20
C SER A 67 -7.74 -1.59 13.98
N ILE A 68 -6.50 -1.45 13.49
CA ILE A 68 -5.46 -0.63 14.12
C ILE A 68 -5.72 0.85 13.85
N ILE A 69 -5.89 1.22 12.58
CA ILE A 69 -6.13 2.61 12.17
C ILE A 69 -7.34 3.18 12.94
N PHE A 70 -8.48 2.47 12.91
CA PHE A 70 -9.72 2.96 13.49
C PHE A 70 -9.86 2.73 15.00
N SER A 71 -8.95 1.98 15.63
CA SER A 71 -8.80 2.01 17.09
C SER A 71 -8.26 3.37 17.58
N LEU A 72 -7.50 4.06 16.72
CA LEU A 72 -6.83 5.31 17.03
C LEU A 72 -7.42 6.52 16.32
N LEU A 73 -8.17 6.36 15.24
CA LEU A 73 -8.62 7.45 14.38
C LEU A 73 -10.06 7.26 13.97
N LYS A 74 -10.80 8.35 13.84
CA LYS A 74 -12.09 8.32 13.15
C LYS A 74 -11.88 8.31 11.63
N PRO A 75 -12.81 7.76 10.84
CA PRO A 75 -12.71 7.76 9.38
C PRO A 75 -12.49 9.14 8.76
N GLU A 76 -13.02 10.21 9.37
CA GLU A 76 -12.84 11.60 8.93
C GLU A 76 -11.47 12.21 9.28
N GLU A 77 -10.64 11.54 10.10
CA GLU A 77 -9.32 12.04 10.51
C GLU A 77 -8.19 11.52 9.60
N VAL A 78 -8.44 10.42 8.88
CA VAL A 78 -7.44 9.68 8.11
C VAL A 78 -7.79 9.58 6.63
N HIS A 79 -6.80 9.68 5.76
CA HIS A 79 -6.89 9.26 4.37
C HIS A 79 -6.04 8.00 4.18
N VAL A 80 -6.63 6.93 3.65
CA VAL A 80 -5.93 5.67 3.43
C VAL A 80 -5.69 5.46 1.95
N VAL A 81 -4.42 5.33 1.58
CA VAL A 81 -3.97 5.19 0.19
C VAL A 81 -3.31 3.83 0.03
N VAL A 82 -3.77 3.06 -0.94
CA VAL A 82 -3.15 1.79 -1.30
C VAL A 82 -2.08 2.04 -2.36
N PHE A 83 -0.98 1.29 -2.34
CA PHE A 83 0.04 1.33 -3.40
C PHE A 83 0.62 -0.05 -3.66
N GLY A 84 1.24 -0.26 -4.82
CA GLY A 84 1.86 -1.53 -5.17
C GLY A 84 1.63 -1.94 -6.62
N THR A 85 1.20 -3.18 -6.86
CA THR A 85 1.20 -3.81 -8.20
C THR A 85 0.51 -2.95 -9.28
N CYS A 86 -0.60 -2.29 -8.94
CA CYS A 86 -1.37 -1.44 -9.84
C CYS A 86 -1.04 0.06 -9.72
N GLY A 87 -0.02 0.44 -8.96
CA GLY A 87 0.24 1.83 -8.61
C GLY A 87 -0.58 2.35 -7.44
N ILE A 88 -0.79 3.66 -7.41
CA ILE A 88 -1.38 4.38 -6.28
C ILE A 88 -2.90 4.40 -6.43
N THR A 89 -3.59 3.91 -5.40
CA THR A 89 -5.04 3.76 -5.37
C THR A 89 -5.57 4.24 -4.03
N PRO A 90 -6.02 5.50 -3.93
CA PRO A 90 -6.85 5.95 -2.81
C PRO A 90 -8.03 4.99 -2.60
N ARG A 91 -8.35 4.66 -1.35
CA ARG A 91 -9.42 3.66 -1.08
C ARG A 91 -10.79 4.09 -1.59
N GLU A 92 -11.00 5.40 -1.74
CA GLU A 92 -12.20 6.00 -2.33
C GLU A 92 -12.47 5.52 -3.76
N VAL A 93 -11.46 4.99 -4.46
CA VAL A 93 -11.55 4.53 -5.85
C VAL A 93 -11.07 3.08 -6.04
N ASP A 94 -10.91 2.30 -4.97
CA ASP A 94 -10.37 0.93 -5.08
C ASP A 94 -11.33 -0.10 -5.69
N THR A 95 -12.61 0.26 -5.82
CA THR A 95 -13.64 -0.51 -6.54
C THR A 95 -13.72 -0.17 -8.03
N GLU A 96 -13.04 0.90 -8.46
CA GLU A 96 -13.11 1.35 -9.86
C GLU A 96 -12.17 0.52 -10.76
N TYR A 97 -12.58 0.37 -12.01
CA TYR A 97 -11.74 -0.24 -13.03
C TYR A 97 -10.50 0.64 -13.31
N PRO A 98 -9.28 0.08 -13.42
CA PRO A 98 -8.92 -1.35 -13.39
C PRO A 98 -8.43 -1.87 -12.03
N PHE A 99 -8.54 -1.08 -10.95
CA PHE A 99 -7.93 -1.38 -9.65
C PHE A 99 -8.51 -2.63 -8.99
N MET A 100 -9.80 -2.91 -9.20
CA MET A 100 -10.45 -4.10 -8.65
C MET A 100 -10.26 -5.36 -9.53
N ASP A 101 -9.96 -5.18 -10.82
CA ASP A 101 -10.12 -6.23 -11.84
C ASP A 101 -8.86 -7.04 -12.12
N TYR A 102 -7.68 -6.48 -11.84
CA TYR A 102 -6.42 -7.16 -12.13
C TYR A 102 -6.16 -8.40 -11.25
N GLN A 103 -5.53 -9.43 -11.81
CA GLN A 103 -5.19 -10.67 -11.10
C GLN A 103 -3.68 -10.88 -10.94
N PHE A 104 -2.86 -10.16 -11.71
CA PHE A 104 -1.41 -10.25 -11.61
C PHE A 104 -0.90 -9.83 -10.22
N ILE A 105 0.13 -10.48 -9.71
CA ILE A 105 0.72 -10.18 -8.40
C ILE A 105 2.23 -9.99 -8.55
N MET A 106 2.71 -8.78 -8.26
CA MET A 106 4.11 -8.39 -8.49
C MET A 106 5.11 -9.24 -7.69
N GLY A 107 4.75 -9.69 -6.50
CA GLY A 107 5.65 -10.49 -5.65
C GLY A 107 5.99 -11.86 -6.26
N LYS A 108 5.11 -12.44 -7.08
CA LYS A 108 5.30 -13.72 -7.79
C LYS A 108 6.13 -13.57 -9.04
N CYS A 109 6.25 -12.34 -9.53
CA CYS A 109 7.00 -12.06 -10.75
C CYS A 109 8.44 -12.52 -10.56
N ASN A 110 9.00 -13.23 -11.54
CA ASN A 110 10.42 -13.60 -11.58
C ASN A 110 11.14 -12.96 -12.77
N VAL A 111 10.45 -12.10 -13.53
CA VAL A 111 11.02 -11.41 -14.67
C VAL A 111 11.78 -10.18 -14.18
N ALA A 112 13.11 -10.26 -14.25
CA ALA A 112 14.00 -9.23 -13.71
C ALA A 112 13.75 -7.84 -14.31
N LYS A 113 13.38 -7.76 -15.59
CA LYS A 113 13.01 -6.49 -16.24
C LYS A 113 11.77 -5.88 -15.57
N VAL A 114 10.69 -6.67 -15.44
CA VAL A 114 9.43 -6.22 -14.84
C VAL A 114 9.63 -5.73 -13.41
N LYS A 115 10.43 -6.42 -12.59
CA LYS A 115 10.75 -5.94 -11.23
C LYS A 115 11.48 -4.61 -11.21
N ARG A 116 12.46 -4.42 -12.09
CA ARG A 116 13.21 -3.15 -12.18
C ARG A 116 12.29 -2.02 -12.62
N ASP A 117 11.47 -2.26 -13.64
CA ASP A 117 10.54 -1.28 -14.18
C ASP A 117 9.44 -0.94 -13.17
N PHE A 118 8.92 -1.95 -12.45
CA PHE A 118 8.02 -1.75 -11.33
C PHE A 118 8.62 -0.81 -10.27
N LEU A 119 9.81 -1.13 -9.76
CA LEU A 119 10.44 -0.30 -8.74
C LEU A 119 10.64 1.15 -9.20
N ARG A 120 11.02 1.35 -10.47
CA ARG A 120 11.18 2.68 -11.06
C ARG A 120 9.84 3.41 -11.14
N MET A 121 8.87 2.83 -11.84
CA MET A 121 7.55 3.43 -12.09
C MET A 121 6.78 3.69 -10.79
N GLU A 122 6.85 2.76 -9.84
CA GLU A 122 6.18 2.91 -8.55
C GLU A 122 6.81 4.03 -7.73
N SER A 123 8.14 4.12 -7.70
CA SER A 123 8.82 5.22 -7.00
C SER A 123 8.52 6.59 -7.61
N GLU A 124 8.46 6.69 -8.94
CA GLU A 124 8.10 7.91 -9.66
C GLU A 124 6.65 8.33 -9.36
N ARG A 125 5.71 7.38 -9.38
CA ARG A 125 4.30 7.62 -9.04
C ARG A 125 4.15 8.06 -7.58
N LEU A 126 4.84 7.40 -6.65
CA LEU A 126 4.81 7.73 -5.22
C LEU A 126 5.33 9.15 -4.99
N ALA A 127 6.46 9.51 -5.62
CA ALA A 127 6.99 10.87 -5.54
C ALA A 127 6.00 11.91 -6.08
N ALA A 128 5.38 11.64 -7.24
CA ALA A 128 4.38 12.53 -7.83
C ALA A 128 3.15 12.71 -6.93
N TYR A 129 2.64 11.64 -6.33
CA TYR A 129 1.49 11.71 -5.44
C TYR A 129 1.81 12.40 -4.11
N LEU A 130 3.00 12.16 -3.56
CA LEU A 130 3.50 12.85 -2.37
C LEU A 130 3.58 14.36 -2.61
N GLU A 131 4.08 14.79 -3.78
CA GLU A 131 4.17 16.19 -4.15
C GLU A 131 2.78 16.81 -4.39
N LYS A 132 1.93 16.13 -5.17
CA LYS A 132 0.54 16.54 -5.41
C LYS A 132 -0.20 16.82 -4.09
N THR A 133 0.03 15.98 -3.09
CA THR A 133 -0.68 16.04 -1.81
C THR A 133 0.13 16.69 -0.70
N ARG A 134 1.20 17.44 -1.01
CA ARG A 134 2.13 18.08 -0.05
C ARG A 134 1.41 18.79 1.09
N ASP A 135 0.40 19.59 0.76
CA ASP A 135 -0.30 20.44 1.73
C ASP A 135 -1.57 19.82 2.30
N ASN A 136 -1.91 18.58 1.87
CA ASN A 136 -3.13 17.90 2.30
C ASN A 136 -3.01 17.27 3.68
N TYR A 137 -1.80 16.92 4.13
CA TYR A 137 -1.58 16.14 5.35
C TYR A 137 -0.49 16.69 6.26
N LYS A 138 -0.74 16.70 7.57
CA LYS A 138 0.25 17.02 8.61
C LYS A 138 1.22 15.86 8.83
N HIS A 139 0.70 14.63 8.82
CA HIS A 139 1.47 13.40 9.02
C HIS A 139 1.25 12.41 7.89
N ARG A 140 2.31 11.70 7.50
CA ARG A 140 2.26 10.62 6.52
C ARG A 140 2.96 9.40 7.08
N ILE A 141 2.32 8.24 7.00
CA ILE A 141 2.87 6.97 7.44
C ILE A 141 2.82 5.99 6.27
N ALA A 142 3.90 5.26 6.01
CA ALA A 142 3.93 4.18 5.03
C ALA A 142 4.18 2.85 5.73
N TYR A 143 3.18 1.97 5.73
CA TYR A 143 3.26 0.66 6.34
C TYR A 143 3.64 -0.41 5.31
N CYS A 144 4.94 -0.64 5.09
CA CYS A 144 5.42 -1.45 3.97
C CYS A 144 6.77 -2.14 4.23
N ILE A 145 6.99 -3.24 3.51
CA ILE A 145 8.20 -4.08 3.53
C ILE A 145 8.60 -4.49 2.10
N GLY A 146 9.80 -5.06 1.95
CA GLY A 146 10.28 -5.61 0.67
C GLY A 146 10.36 -4.58 -0.45
N ASP A 147 9.96 -4.98 -1.66
CA ASP A 147 10.01 -4.13 -2.85
C ASP A 147 9.13 -2.87 -2.71
N PHE A 148 8.01 -2.94 -2.00
CA PHE A 148 7.15 -1.78 -1.74
C PHE A 148 7.84 -0.76 -0.83
N ARG A 149 8.55 -1.22 0.21
CA ARG A 149 9.38 -0.34 1.06
C ARG A 149 10.49 0.31 0.26
N THR A 150 11.14 -0.46 -0.62
CA THR A 150 12.19 0.04 -1.51
C THR A 150 11.66 1.11 -2.45
N ALA A 151 10.46 0.92 -3.03
CA ALA A 151 9.81 1.91 -3.89
C ALA A 151 9.50 3.21 -3.12
N MET A 152 8.94 3.11 -1.91
CA MET A 152 8.69 4.26 -1.04
C MET A 152 9.98 5.00 -0.67
N GLN A 153 11.04 4.28 -0.28
CA GLN A 153 12.34 4.88 0.05
C GLN A 153 12.91 5.67 -1.14
N LYS A 154 12.89 5.09 -2.35
CA LYS A 154 13.31 5.78 -3.57
C LYS A 154 12.46 7.02 -3.88
N ALA A 155 11.14 6.95 -3.64
CA ALA A 155 10.27 8.10 -3.81
C ALA A 155 10.67 9.25 -2.87
N LEU A 156 11.04 8.95 -1.63
CA LEU A 156 11.51 9.94 -0.66
C LEU A 156 12.91 10.51 -0.98
N GLU A 157 13.67 9.89 -1.88
CA GLU A 157 14.89 10.50 -2.42
C GLU A 157 14.57 11.56 -3.50
N MET A 158 13.37 11.53 -4.07
CA MET A 158 12.91 12.42 -5.16
C MET A 158 12.15 13.65 -4.66
N THR A 159 11.73 13.68 -3.39
CA THR A 159 10.97 14.77 -2.78
C THR A 159 11.44 15.02 -1.35
N ASP A 160 11.19 16.22 -0.80
CA ASP A 160 11.44 16.54 0.61
C ASP A 160 10.21 16.27 1.52
N VAL A 161 9.13 15.74 0.96
CA VAL A 161 7.94 15.35 1.72
C VAL A 161 8.29 14.25 2.71
N ARG A 162 8.01 14.51 4.00
CA ARG A 162 8.32 13.56 5.07
C ARG A 162 7.26 12.48 5.19
N VAL A 163 7.72 11.23 5.24
CA VAL A 163 6.89 10.05 5.50
C VAL A 163 7.58 9.17 6.54
N THR A 164 6.85 8.78 7.58
CA THR A 164 7.32 7.79 8.55
C THR A 164 7.10 6.39 8.00
N ILE A 165 8.19 5.69 7.66
CA ILE A 165 8.10 4.31 7.16
C ILE A 165 8.14 3.32 8.33
N VAL A 166 7.14 2.45 8.39
CA VAL A 166 7.03 1.33 9.35
C VAL A 166 6.75 0.02 8.60
N PRO A 167 7.10 -1.16 9.14
CA PRO A 167 7.81 -1.39 10.41
C PRO A 167 9.22 -0.77 10.44
N LYS A 168 9.78 -0.58 11.63
CA LYS A 168 11.15 -0.07 11.79
C LYS A 168 12.13 -1.10 11.24
N GLU A 169 13.28 -0.62 10.74
CA GLU A 169 14.31 -1.50 10.18
C GLU A 169 14.79 -2.54 11.20
N GLU A 170 14.99 -2.11 12.45
CA GLU A 170 15.36 -2.99 13.57
C GLU A 170 14.34 -4.11 13.81
N THR A 171 13.05 -3.77 13.77
CA THR A 171 11.96 -4.73 13.91
C THR A 171 11.96 -5.72 12.75
N ILE A 172 12.18 -5.25 11.51
CA ILE A 172 12.28 -6.14 10.34
C ILE A 172 13.44 -7.12 10.52
N MET A 173 14.63 -6.62 10.85
CA MET A 173 15.84 -7.44 11.04
C MET A 173 15.66 -8.52 12.11
N GLN A 174 14.97 -8.20 13.21
CA GLN A 174 14.70 -9.14 14.31
C GLN A 174 13.66 -10.21 13.97
N ASN A 175 12.88 -10.04 12.89
CA ASN A 175 11.81 -10.96 12.50
C ASN A 175 12.02 -11.58 11.12
N LEU A 176 13.25 -11.52 10.59
CA LEU A 176 13.60 -12.22 9.36
C LEU A 176 13.44 -13.73 9.51
N GLN A 177 12.66 -14.31 8.60
CA GLN A 177 12.38 -15.74 8.51
C GLN A 177 13.25 -16.33 7.39
N LEU A 178 14.56 -16.46 7.63
CA LEU A 178 15.56 -16.84 6.62
C LEU A 178 15.30 -18.18 5.92
N GLN A 179 14.46 -19.03 6.49
CA GLN A 179 14.06 -20.33 5.94
C GLN A 179 12.91 -20.23 4.92
N ARG A 180 12.24 -19.08 4.81
CA ARG A 180 11.10 -18.89 3.90
C ARG A 180 11.54 -18.21 2.61
N LYS A 181 10.82 -18.50 1.52
CA LYS A 181 11.02 -17.83 0.22
C LYS A 181 10.87 -16.31 0.32
N PHE A 182 9.93 -15.84 1.14
CA PHE A 182 9.83 -14.45 1.52
C PHE A 182 10.26 -14.25 2.96
N ILE A 183 11.48 -13.75 3.12
CA ILE A 183 12.16 -13.67 4.41
C ILE A 183 11.54 -12.64 5.36
N TYR A 184 10.80 -11.65 4.87
CA TYR A 184 10.28 -10.59 5.74
C TYR A 184 9.02 -11.03 6.52
N GLY A 185 8.38 -12.13 6.12
CA GLY A 185 7.12 -12.59 6.71
C GLY A 185 5.96 -11.59 6.51
N SER A 186 4.78 -11.93 7.04
CA SER A 186 3.55 -11.15 6.80
C SER A 186 3.61 -9.80 7.50
N LEU A 187 3.03 -8.76 6.91
CA LEU A 187 2.78 -7.50 7.61
C LEU A 187 1.88 -7.72 8.85
N ASN A 188 1.03 -8.74 8.86
CA ASN A 188 0.16 -9.04 10.00
C ASN A 188 0.90 -9.59 11.24
N GLN A 189 2.22 -9.68 11.21
CA GLN A 189 3.01 -10.07 12.38
C GLN A 189 2.83 -9.06 13.52
N LYS A 190 2.63 -9.54 14.75
CA LYS A 190 2.36 -8.71 15.94
C LYS A 190 3.34 -7.55 16.11
N LYS A 191 4.64 -7.80 15.94
CA LYS A 191 5.68 -6.77 16.10
C LYS A 191 5.60 -5.70 15.00
N TYR A 192 5.23 -6.07 13.78
CA TYR A 192 5.02 -5.12 12.68
C TYR A 192 3.75 -4.30 12.91
N LEU A 193 2.66 -4.93 13.35
CA LEU A 193 1.43 -4.27 13.75
C LEU A 193 1.66 -3.32 14.94
N ARG A 194 2.56 -3.67 15.86
CA ARG A 194 2.95 -2.80 16.97
C ARG A 194 3.67 -1.55 16.49
N ASP A 195 4.67 -1.68 15.61
CA ASP A 195 5.32 -0.50 15.00
C ASP A 195 4.32 0.39 14.24
N PHE A 196 3.35 -0.22 13.56
CA PHE A 196 2.31 0.51 12.85
C PHE A 196 1.42 1.32 13.79
N TYR A 197 0.92 0.68 14.85
CA TYR A 197 0.15 1.34 15.90
C TYR A 197 0.95 2.47 16.55
N ASP A 198 2.20 2.21 16.96
CA ASP A 198 3.04 3.19 17.66
C ASP A 198 3.30 4.42 16.77
N ALA A 199 3.47 4.23 15.46
CA ALA A 199 3.62 5.34 14.51
C ALA A 199 2.33 6.20 14.41
N ILE A 200 1.16 5.57 14.36
CA ILE A 200 -0.13 6.30 14.33
C ILE A 200 -0.37 7.02 15.66
N ALA A 201 -0.14 6.35 16.79
CA ALA A 201 -0.28 6.94 18.12
C ALA A 201 0.65 8.15 18.31
N SER A 202 1.91 8.02 17.89
CA SER A 202 2.88 9.12 17.94
C SER A 202 2.48 10.29 17.04
N ALA A 203 1.96 10.04 15.83
CA ALA A 203 1.51 11.09 14.92
C ALA A 203 0.27 11.84 15.44
N THR A 204 -0.53 11.20 16.29
CA THR A 204 -1.79 11.75 16.81
C THR A 204 -1.69 12.27 18.25
N GLY A 205 -0.50 12.17 18.87
CA GLY A 205 -0.29 12.53 20.27
C GLY A 205 -1.07 11.66 21.26
N LYS A 206 -1.53 10.48 20.84
CA LYS A 206 -2.27 9.53 21.68
C LYS A 206 -1.29 8.67 22.48
N PRO A 207 -1.58 8.36 23.76
CA PRO A 207 -0.70 7.54 24.56
C PRO A 207 -0.60 6.13 23.97
N PRO A 208 0.59 5.47 24.04
CA PRO A 208 0.71 4.07 23.70
C PRO A 208 -0.24 3.25 24.58
N MET A 209 -1.00 2.34 23.98
CA MET A 209 -1.84 1.39 24.69
C MET A 209 -1.23 0.00 24.52
N ASP A 210 -1.30 -0.84 25.54
CA ASP A 210 -0.97 -2.25 25.37
C ASP A 210 -2.07 -2.91 24.55
N MET A 211 -1.80 -3.07 23.26
CA MET A 211 -2.59 -3.95 22.41
C MET A 211 -2.27 -5.39 22.79
N ASP A 212 -3.24 -6.07 23.39
CA ASP A 212 -3.29 -7.52 23.40
C ASP A 212 -3.69 -7.98 21.99
N ILE A 213 -2.72 -7.95 21.06
CA ILE A 213 -2.91 -8.57 19.75
C ILE A 213 -2.95 -10.08 20.06
N GLY A 214 -4.16 -10.66 20.12
CA GLY A 214 -4.37 -12.04 20.57
C GLY A 214 -3.39 -13.04 19.95
N ASP A 215 -2.95 -14.01 20.77
CA ASP A 215 -2.20 -15.20 20.33
C ASP A 215 -3.11 -16.08 19.47
N GLU A 216 -3.33 -15.69 18.21
CA GLU A 216 -3.49 -16.70 17.19
C GLU A 216 -2.09 -17.09 16.76
N ASP A 217 -1.64 -18.22 17.34
CA ASP A 217 -0.61 -19.07 16.76
C ASP A 217 -0.72 -18.96 15.25
N GLY A 218 0.39 -18.52 14.63
CA GLY A 218 0.41 -18.11 13.24
C GLY A 218 -0.43 -19.06 12.42
N ILE A 219 -1.54 -18.55 11.89
CA ILE A 219 -2.32 -19.28 10.90
C ILE A 219 -1.27 -19.79 9.92
N GLU A 220 -1.14 -21.12 9.84
CA GLU A 220 -0.38 -21.80 8.80
C GLU A 220 -1.02 -21.38 7.50
N ASP A 221 -0.55 -20.25 7.03
CA ASP A 221 -1.18 -19.55 5.96
C ASP A 221 -0.01 -19.21 5.03
N ASP A 222 0.50 -20.32 4.50
CA ASP A 222 1.26 -20.37 3.26
C ASP A 222 0.54 -19.60 2.13
N ASP A 223 -0.73 -19.21 2.32
CA ASP A 223 -1.51 -18.39 1.39
C ASP A 223 -1.29 -16.87 1.50
N TRP A 224 -0.65 -16.32 2.55
CA TRP A 224 -0.29 -14.88 2.53
C TRP A 224 0.96 -14.59 1.70
N PHE A 225 1.78 -15.63 1.42
CA PHE A 225 3.00 -15.55 0.58
C PHE A 225 2.89 -16.17 -0.80
N GLN A 226 1.68 -16.25 -1.29
CA GLN A 226 1.47 -16.03 -2.72
C GLN A 226 1.48 -14.52 -3.04
N LEU A 227 2.50 -13.82 -2.52
CA LEU A 227 3.06 -12.58 -3.07
C LEU A 227 3.44 -12.84 -4.50
#